data_AF-A0A2E7AVV1-F1
#
_entry.id   AF-A0A2E7AVV1-F1
#
_cell.length_a   1.000
_cell.length_b   1.000
_cell.length_c   1.000
_cell.angle_alpha   90.00
_cell.angle_beta   90.00
_cell.angle_gamma   90.00
#
_symmetry.space_group_name_H-M   'P 1'
#
loop_
_entity.id
_entity.type
_entity.pdbx_description
1 polymer ?
#
loop_
_entity_poly.entity_id
_entity_poly.type
_entity_poly.pdbx_seq_one_letter_code
_entity_poly.pdbx_strand_id
1 'polypeptide(L)'
;MTQISDDGFWQNIDGEWMPTQKQLEALENGAIPHESNEMANPNLESNADHLFQFQPSMHGKNPTGTQEYITFLGYVLIGFGVLDFLISFTGTDITFFLGFFSTLTPILFWILGGFLISKGEELPWFEVERFSESDKAKAIYAGTLLAALFILFLLIGLANLSNNLDDDLIGTWTNPVDELSLESNGDVDESTDTFNKWYIEYGNLILEEDDYYYTFKYQVVDDILFLAPIDNDDSVLKEECIAYLKGDAGKTNSAYNDRIEDAESNGDFPSWCQPE
;
A
#
# COMPACT_ATOMS: atom_id res chain seq x y z
N MET A 1 -12.17 36.07 -56.47
CA MET A 1 -12.86 35.07 -55.62
C MET A 1 -11.88 34.72 -54.52
N THR A 2 -12.28 34.90 -53.27
CA THR A 2 -11.47 34.51 -52.11
C THR A 2 -11.34 32.99 -52.09
N GLN A 3 -10.11 32.48 -52.13
CA GLN A 3 -9.82 31.05 -52.03
C GLN A 3 -9.59 30.71 -50.57
N ILE A 4 -10.25 29.65 -50.08
CA ILE A 4 -10.06 29.14 -48.72
C ILE A 4 -9.32 27.81 -48.82
N SER A 5 -8.41 27.53 -47.89
CA SER A 5 -7.71 26.25 -47.82
C SER A 5 -8.67 25.09 -47.53
N ASP A 6 -8.29 23.87 -47.91
CA ASP A 6 -9.16 22.67 -47.74
C ASP A 6 -9.51 22.39 -46.27
N ASP A 7 -8.66 22.83 -45.34
CA ASP A 7 -8.85 22.71 -43.89
C ASP A 7 -9.70 23.85 -43.27
N GLY A 8 -9.98 24.90 -44.05
CA GLY A 8 -10.75 26.08 -43.65
C GLY A 8 -10.02 27.04 -42.71
N PHE A 9 -8.73 26.85 -42.45
CA PHE A 9 -7.96 27.67 -41.50
C PHE A 9 -7.28 28.88 -42.15
N TRP A 10 -7.15 28.89 -43.48
CA TRP A 10 -6.48 29.96 -44.22
C TRP A 10 -7.36 30.49 -45.35
N GLN A 11 -7.32 31.80 -45.56
CA GLN A 11 -7.97 32.49 -46.67
C GLN A 11 -6.93 33.27 -47.48
N ASN A 12 -6.98 33.14 -48.81
CA ASN A 12 -6.15 33.90 -49.72
C ASN A 12 -6.86 35.21 -50.10
N ILE A 13 -6.27 36.33 -49.69
CA ILE A 13 -6.72 37.69 -49.99
C ILE A 13 -5.55 38.38 -50.71
N ASP A 14 -5.78 38.79 -51.95
CA ASP A 14 -4.79 39.50 -52.78
C ASP A 14 -3.44 38.78 -52.93
N GLY A 15 -3.47 37.43 -52.94
CA GLY A 15 -2.28 36.59 -53.08
C GLY A 15 -1.60 36.23 -51.76
N GLU A 16 -2.02 36.80 -50.63
CA GLU A 16 -1.48 36.50 -49.31
C GLU A 16 -2.42 35.57 -48.52
N TRP A 17 -1.84 34.57 -47.87
CA TRP A 17 -2.57 33.66 -46.98
C TRP A 17 -2.69 34.27 -45.60
N MET A 18 -3.91 34.60 -45.20
CA MET A 18 -4.24 35.13 -43.88
C MET A 18 -5.04 34.09 -43.07
N PRO A 19 -4.88 34.03 -41.75
CA PRO A 19 -5.67 33.14 -40.91
C PRO A 19 -7.16 33.51 -40.98
N THR A 20 -8.02 32.50 -40.99
CA THR A 20 -9.47 32.69 -40.87
C THR A 20 -9.86 32.92 -39.41
N GLN A 21 -11.10 33.37 -39.18
CA GLN A 21 -11.67 33.49 -37.83
C GLN A 21 -11.57 32.17 -37.04
N LYS A 22 -11.72 31.03 -37.74
CA LYS A 22 -11.59 29.68 -37.19
C LYS A 22 -10.18 29.40 -36.66
N GLN A 23 -9.14 29.88 -37.35
CA GLN A 23 -7.76 29.75 -36.89
C GLN A 23 -7.48 30.65 -35.67
N LEU A 24 -8.06 31.85 -35.64
CA LEU A 24 -7.94 32.76 -34.49
C LEU A 24 -8.62 32.19 -33.24
N GLU A 25 -9.82 31.61 -33.39
CA GLU A 25 -10.52 30.92 -32.28
C GLU A 25 -9.78 29.68 -31.80
N ALA A 26 -9.14 28.93 -32.70
CA ALA A 26 -8.31 27.79 -32.31
C ALA A 26 -7.10 28.21 -31.46
N LEU A 27 -6.45 29.31 -31.85
CA LEU A 27 -5.33 29.89 -31.09
C LEU A 27 -5.78 30.42 -29.72
N GLU A 28 -6.93 31.09 -29.65
CA GLU A 28 -7.52 31.56 -28.38
C GLU A 28 -7.86 30.40 -27.43
N ASN A 29 -8.24 29.24 -27.99
CA ASN A 29 -8.49 28.01 -27.24
C ASN A 29 -7.23 27.15 -27.00
N GLY A 30 -6.03 27.71 -27.23
CA GLY A 30 -4.75 27.08 -26.87
C GLY A 30 -4.14 26.18 -27.93
N ALA A 31 -4.56 26.26 -29.20
CA ALA A 31 -3.85 25.57 -30.28
C ALA A 31 -2.43 26.13 -30.45
N ILE A 32 -1.45 25.26 -30.68
CA ILE A 32 -0.05 25.64 -30.90
C ILE A 32 0.19 25.72 -32.42
N PRO A 33 0.65 26.87 -32.97
CA PRO A 33 0.97 26.98 -34.38
C PRO A 33 2.18 26.12 -34.73
N HIS A 34 2.08 25.37 -35.84
CA HIS A 34 3.22 24.69 -36.44
C HIS A 34 4.09 25.72 -37.16
N GLU A 35 5.05 26.34 -36.46
CA GLU A 35 6.09 27.09 -37.15
C GLU A 35 7.02 26.12 -37.90
N SER A 36 7.22 26.43 -39.18
CA SER A 36 8.10 25.76 -40.12
C SER A 36 9.54 25.74 -39.62
N ASN A 37 10.09 24.53 -39.46
CA ASN A 37 11.53 24.30 -39.41
C ASN A 37 12.22 25.01 -40.58
N GLU A 38 12.93 26.11 -40.31
CA GLU A 38 13.93 26.64 -41.23
C GLU A 38 15.05 25.60 -41.41
N MET A 39 15.35 25.32 -42.68
CA MET A 39 16.32 24.32 -43.12
C MET A 39 17.74 24.69 -42.68
N ALA A 40 18.46 23.74 -42.04
CA ALA A 40 19.75 23.19 -42.50
C ALA A 40 20.59 22.60 -41.35
N ASN A 41 20.70 21.27 -41.29
CA ASN A 41 21.99 20.55 -41.33
C ASN A 41 21.75 19.02 -41.46
N PRO A 42 22.05 18.37 -42.59
CA PRO A 42 21.91 16.94 -42.73
C PRO A 42 23.19 16.25 -42.26
N ASN A 43 23.43 16.23 -40.95
CA ASN A 43 24.44 15.39 -40.32
C ASN A 43 24.19 15.34 -38.81
N LEU A 44 23.33 14.43 -38.36
CA LEU A 44 23.43 13.85 -37.03
C LEU A 44 22.69 12.52 -37.02
N GLU A 45 23.43 11.51 -36.55
CA GLU A 45 23.10 10.11 -36.57
C GLU A 45 21.80 9.78 -35.84
N SER A 46 21.14 8.75 -36.35
CA SER A 46 20.01 8.05 -35.73
C SER A 46 20.40 7.58 -34.32
N ASN A 47 20.04 8.35 -33.30
CA ASN A 47 19.97 7.87 -31.92
C ASN A 47 18.51 7.63 -31.53
N ALA A 48 18.19 6.35 -31.37
CA ALA A 48 16.91 5.83 -30.91
C ALA A 48 16.71 6.01 -29.39
N ASP A 49 17.02 7.18 -28.85
CA ASP A 49 16.95 7.49 -27.41
C ASP A 49 15.78 8.41 -27.02
N HIS A 50 14.89 8.76 -27.96
CA HIS A 50 13.84 9.76 -27.71
C HIS A 50 12.56 9.26 -27.00
N LEU A 51 12.54 8.03 -26.46
CA LEU A 51 11.33 7.52 -25.79
C LEU A 51 11.19 7.93 -24.31
N PHE A 52 12.18 8.61 -23.71
CA PHE A 52 12.07 9.12 -22.32
C PHE A 52 12.85 10.41 -22.07
N GLN A 53 12.61 11.47 -22.84
CA GLN A 53 13.02 12.82 -22.44
C GLN A 53 11.82 13.77 -22.43
N PHE A 54 11.04 13.71 -21.36
CA PHE A 54 10.45 14.93 -20.81
C PHE A 54 11.61 15.75 -20.21
N GLN A 55 12.28 16.56 -21.03
CA GLN A 55 12.95 17.74 -20.49
C GLN A 55 11.88 18.84 -20.41
N PRO A 56 11.36 19.17 -19.22
CA PRO A 56 10.53 20.35 -19.10
C PRO A 56 11.39 21.55 -19.52
N SER A 57 10.92 22.26 -20.54
CA SER A 57 11.43 23.56 -20.92
C SER A 57 11.23 24.52 -19.74
N MET A 58 12.22 24.57 -18.84
CA MET A 58 12.31 25.55 -17.76
C MET A 58 12.69 26.90 -18.36
N HIS A 59 11.70 27.58 -18.94
CA HIS A 59 11.85 28.96 -19.37
C HIS A 59 11.79 29.88 -18.13
N GLY A 60 12.97 30.26 -17.63
CA GLY A 60 13.18 31.60 -17.10
C GLY A 60 12.78 31.92 -15.66
N LYS A 61 13.15 31.11 -14.67
CA LYS A 61 13.44 31.54 -13.28
C LYS A 61 14.20 30.43 -12.55
N ASN A 62 15.21 30.78 -11.76
CA ASN A 62 15.82 29.81 -10.86
C ASN A 62 14.76 29.35 -9.84
N PRO A 63 14.58 28.04 -9.63
CA PRO A 63 13.60 27.57 -8.66
C PRO A 63 13.93 28.09 -7.27
N THR A 64 12.89 28.37 -6.48
CA THR A 64 13.07 28.70 -5.06
C THR A 64 13.46 27.43 -4.29
N GLY A 65 14.09 27.58 -3.12
CA GLY A 65 14.44 26.41 -2.30
C GLY A 65 13.22 25.58 -1.88
N THR A 66 12.08 26.24 -1.67
CA THR A 66 10.78 25.59 -1.47
C THR A 66 10.36 24.74 -2.67
N GLN A 67 10.49 25.27 -3.90
CA GLN A 67 10.16 24.54 -5.12
C GLN A 67 11.09 23.33 -5.32
N GLU A 68 12.39 23.48 -5.06
CA GLU A 68 13.36 22.38 -5.05
C GLU A 68 12.92 21.28 -4.06
N TYR A 69 12.50 21.68 -2.85
CA TYR A 69 12.15 20.74 -1.79
C TYR A 69 10.84 20.01 -2.07
N ILE A 70 9.81 20.70 -2.56
CA ILE A 70 8.53 20.07 -2.93
C ILE A 70 8.74 19.08 -4.08
N THR A 71 9.55 19.46 -5.07
CA THR A 71 9.90 18.57 -6.18
C THR A 71 10.62 17.33 -5.66
N PHE A 72 11.58 17.51 -4.74
CA PHE A 72 12.27 16.42 -4.06
C PHE A 72 11.30 15.50 -3.30
N LEU A 73 10.36 16.06 -2.52
CA LEU A 73 9.37 15.27 -1.79
C LEU A 73 8.48 14.46 -2.75
N GLY A 74 8.10 15.04 -3.89
CA GLY A 74 7.35 14.33 -4.93
C GLY A 74 8.11 13.11 -5.48
N TYR A 75 9.42 13.25 -5.72
CA TYR A 75 10.25 12.10 -6.12
C TYR A 75 10.37 11.04 -5.02
N VAL A 76 10.48 11.45 -3.75
CA VAL A 76 10.49 10.51 -2.62
C VAL A 76 9.19 9.69 -2.57
N LEU A 77 8.04 10.34 -2.74
CA LEU A 77 6.74 9.64 -2.78
C LEU A 77 6.65 8.67 -3.96
N ILE A 78 7.03 9.09 -5.17
CA ILE A 78 7.06 8.20 -6.34
C ILE A 78 7.99 7.01 -6.07
N GLY A 79 9.18 7.26 -5.53
CA GLY A 79 10.14 6.22 -5.16
C GLY A 79 9.56 5.22 -4.16
N PHE A 80 8.83 5.70 -3.16
CA PHE A 80 8.13 4.84 -2.20
C PHE A 80 7.05 3.99 -2.89
N GLY A 81 6.23 4.57 -3.77
CA GLY A 81 5.24 3.83 -4.53
C GLY A 81 5.82 2.77 -5.47
N VAL A 82 6.94 3.06 -6.13
CA VAL A 82 7.68 2.08 -6.95
C VAL A 82 8.22 0.95 -6.08
N LEU A 83 8.79 1.27 -4.92
CA LEU A 83 9.33 0.27 -3.99
C LEU A 83 8.22 -0.65 -3.45
N ASP A 84 7.09 -0.07 -3.04
CA ASP A 84 5.90 -0.79 -2.58
C ASP A 84 5.39 -1.77 -3.65
N PHE A 85 5.30 -1.29 -4.90
CA PHE A 85 4.96 -2.14 -6.05
C PHE A 85 5.98 -3.25 -6.33
N LEU A 86 7.27 -3.01 -6.11
CA LEU A 86 8.30 -4.04 -6.35
C LEU A 86 8.29 -5.12 -5.27
N ILE A 87 8.03 -4.76 -4.02
CA ILE A 87 8.01 -5.69 -2.89
C ILE A 87 6.71 -6.50 -2.88
N SER A 88 5.60 -5.97 -3.43
CA SER A 88 4.36 -6.75 -3.57
C SER A 88 4.55 -8.03 -4.39
N PHE A 89 5.49 -8.06 -5.35
CA PHE A 89 5.85 -9.28 -6.08
C PHE A 89 6.48 -10.37 -5.22
N THR A 90 7.09 -10.02 -4.08
CA THR A 90 7.59 -11.00 -3.11
C THR A 90 6.51 -11.46 -2.13
N GLY A 91 5.26 -11.04 -2.33
CA GLY A 91 4.13 -11.38 -1.46
C GLY A 91 4.06 -10.52 -0.19
N THR A 92 4.72 -9.36 -0.17
CA THR A 92 4.70 -8.44 0.98
C THR A 92 4.31 -7.05 0.49
N ASP A 93 3.28 -6.45 1.08
CA ASP A 93 2.92 -5.06 0.80
C ASP A 93 3.41 -4.17 1.95
N ILE A 94 4.08 -3.05 1.64
CA ILE A 94 4.53 -2.10 2.68
C ILE A 94 3.31 -1.43 3.34
N THR A 95 2.20 -1.39 2.60
CA THR A 95 0.94 -0.79 3.03
C THR A 95 -0.15 -1.81 3.37
N PHE A 96 0.24 -3.05 3.71
CA PHE A 96 -0.68 -4.14 4.08
C PHE A 96 -1.74 -3.73 5.11
N PHE A 97 -1.40 -2.84 6.05
CA PHE A 97 -2.30 -2.32 7.08
C PHE A 97 -3.54 -1.59 6.53
N LEU A 98 -3.54 -1.24 5.23
CA LEU A 98 -4.69 -0.64 4.54
C LEU A 98 -5.61 -1.69 3.89
N GLY A 99 -5.31 -2.98 4.03
CA GLY A 99 -6.09 -4.09 3.46
C GLY A 99 -6.22 -3.98 1.94
N PHE A 100 -7.45 -4.08 1.41
CA PHE A 100 -7.73 -3.93 -0.02
C PHE A 100 -7.14 -2.65 -0.65
N PHE A 101 -7.07 -1.55 0.12
CA PHE A 101 -6.54 -0.29 -0.37
C PHE A 101 -5.01 -0.29 -0.57
N SER A 102 -4.30 -1.27 0.00
CA SER A 102 -2.86 -1.52 -0.23
C SER A 102 -2.55 -1.64 -1.72
N THR A 103 -3.42 -2.29 -2.49
CA THR A 103 -3.23 -2.44 -3.94
C THR A 103 -3.26 -1.13 -4.72
N LEU A 104 -3.83 -0.07 -4.13
CA LEU A 104 -3.97 1.24 -4.75
C LEU A 104 -2.87 2.22 -4.30
N THR A 105 -2.07 1.89 -3.29
CA THR A 105 -1.06 2.81 -2.76
C THR A 105 0.03 3.16 -3.75
N PRO A 106 0.54 2.27 -4.64
CA PRO A 106 1.52 2.70 -5.64
C PRO A 106 0.94 3.77 -6.56
N ILE A 107 -0.33 3.61 -6.94
CA ILE A 107 -1.04 4.56 -7.81
C ILE A 107 -1.25 5.89 -7.08
N LEU A 108 -1.68 5.85 -5.83
CA LEU A 108 -1.87 7.06 -5.01
C LEU A 108 -0.56 7.82 -4.84
N PHE A 109 0.54 7.14 -4.50
CA PHE A 109 1.84 7.78 -4.35
C PHE A 109 2.36 8.36 -5.67
N TRP A 110 2.10 7.70 -6.79
CA TRP A 110 2.40 8.23 -8.12
C TRP A 110 1.62 9.52 -8.42
N ILE A 111 0.31 9.52 -8.19
CA ILE A 111 -0.55 10.69 -8.43
C ILE A 111 -0.13 11.85 -7.53
N LEU A 112 0.04 11.60 -6.24
CA LEU A 112 0.41 12.62 -5.26
C LEU A 112 1.82 13.17 -5.54
N GLY A 113 2.79 12.29 -5.80
CA GLY A 113 4.15 12.70 -6.10
C GLY A 113 4.24 13.49 -7.42
N GLY A 114 3.53 13.04 -8.46
CA GLY A 114 3.41 13.76 -9.72
C GLY A 114 2.74 15.12 -9.57
N PHE A 115 1.68 15.20 -8.75
CA PHE A 115 1.03 16.47 -8.41
C PHE A 115 2.00 17.44 -7.72
N LEU A 116 2.77 16.99 -6.72
CA LEU A 116 3.77 17.82 -6.04
C LEU A 116 4.83 18.35 -7.01
N ILE A 117 5.34 17.49 -7.89
CA ILE A 117 6.32 17.88 -8.92
C ILE A 117 5.71 18.94 -9.86
N SER A 118 4.44 18.79 -10.24
CA SER A 118 3.76 19.72 -11.14
C SER A 118 3.37 21.06 -10.49
N LYS A 119 3.14 21.09 -9.17
CA LYS A 119 2.54 22.23 -8.46
C LYS A 119 3.43 22.85 -7.39
N GLY A 120 4.73 22.53 -7.39
CA GLY A 120 5.69 23.02 -6.39
C GLY A 120 5.78 24.54 -6.23
N GLU A 121 5.29 25.32 -7.19
CA GLU A 121 5.26 26.79 -7.12
C GLU A 121 4.06 27.37 -6.34
N GLU A 122 2.99 26.60 -6.15
CA GLU A 122 1.69 27.09 -5.65
C GLU A 122 1.40 26.75 -4.18
N LEU A 123 2.29 26.03 -3.50
CA LEU A 123 2.06 25.51 -2.14
C LEU A 123 2.72 26.41 -1.07
N PRO A 124 1.95 27.25 -0.33
CA PRO A 124 2.50 28.36 0.48
C PRO A 124 2.79 28.00 1.95
N TRP A 125 2.89 26.72 2.30
CA TRP A 125 2.79 26.27 3.69
C TRP A 125 4.10 26.28 4.47
N PHE A 126 5.26 26.47 3.82
CA PHE A 126 6.55 26.72 4.47
C PHE A 126 7.61 27.24 3.47
N GLU A 127 8.60 27.98 3.97
CA GLU A 127 9.75 28.46 3.19
C GLU A 127 10.99 27.63 3.49
N VAL A 128 11.65 27.12 2.45
CA VAL A 128 12.95 26.45 2.56
C VAL A 128 13.96 27.21 1.71
N GLU A 129 15.13 27.46 2.29
CA GLU A 129 16.28 27.98 1.55
C GLU A 129 16.76 26.95 0.52
N ARG A 130 17.46 27.40 -0.53
CA ARG A 130 17.97 26.48 -1.55
C ARG A 130 18.94 25.47 -0.96
N PHE A 131 18.85 24.22 -1.42
CA PHE A 131 19.66 23.12 -0.89
C PHE A 131 21.16 23.41 -1.04
N SER A 132 21.55 24.00 -2.16
CA SER A 132 22.94 24.36 -2.45
C SER A 132 23.51 25.47 -1.56
N GLU A 133 22.64 26.31 -0.98
CA GLU A 133 23.04 27.56 -0.33
C GLU A 133 23.00 27.49 1.20
N SER A 134 22.29 26.51 1.77
CA SER A 134 22.02 26.48 3.21
C SER A 134 22.29 25.13 3.83
N ASP A 135 23.14 25.10 4.85
CA ASP A 135 23.38 23.89 5.64
C ASP A 135 22.11 23.48 6.42
N LYS A 136 21.22 24.43 6.74
CA LYS A 136 19.90 24.12 7.32
C LYS A 136 19.03 23.39 6.30
N ALA A 137 19.02 23.84 5.04
CA ALA A 137 18.30 23.14 3.98
C ALA A 137 18.85 21.73 3.78
N LYS A 138 20.17 21.54 3.71
CA LYS A 138 20.77 20.20 3.61
C LYS A 138 20.35 19.28 4.77
N ALA A 139 20.31 19.81 6.00
CA ALA A 139 19.85 19.06 7.16
C ALA A 139 18.37 18.65 7.06
N ILE A 140 17.51 19.52 6.55
CA ILE A 140 16.08 19.21 6.31
C ILE A 140 15.95 18.07 5.30
N TYR A 141 16.62 18.15 4.15
CA TYR A 141 16.55 17.10 3.12
C TYR A 141 17.07 15.75 3.65
N ALA A 142 18.20 15.76 4.35
CA ALA A 142 18.75 14.56 4.97
C ALA A 142 17.81 13.98 6.05
N GLY A 143 17.21 14.84 6.87
CA GLY A 143 16.22 14.46 7.87
C GLY A 143 14.98 13.80 7.24
N THR A 144 14.48 14.34 6.13
CA THR A 144 13.34 13.76 5.39
C THR A 144 13.66 12.37 4.85
N LEU A 145 14.85 12.16 4.29
CA LEU A 145 15.28 10.82 3.84
C LEU A 145 15.38 9.83 4.99
N LEU A 146 16.00 10.23 6.10
CA LEU A 146 16.13 9.37 7.28
C LEU A 146 14.77 9.02 7.88
N ALA A 147 13.84 9.98 7.95
CA ALA A 147 12.49 9.75 8.42
C ALA A 147 11.74 8.77 7.50
N ALA A 148 11.83 8.95 6.18
CA ALA A 148 11.21 8.05 5.22
C ALA A 148 11.77 6.62 5.33
N LEU A 149 13.09 6.46 5.47
CA LEU A 149 13.72 5.15 5.69
C LEU A 149 13.33 4.52 7.02
N PHE A 150 13.22 5.31 8.09
CA PHE A 150 12.78 4.81 9.39
C PHE A 150 11.34 4.31 9.35
N ILE A 151 10.44 5.08 8.73
CA ILE A 151 9.04 4.66 8.51
C ILE A 151 9.00 3.37 7.69
N LEU A 152 9.78 3.29 6.62
CA LEU A 152 9.89 2.08 5.79
C LEU A 152 10.33 0.86 6.63
N PHE A 153 11.38 1.00 7.44
CA PHE A 153 11.86 -0.07 8.32
C PHE A 153 10.78 -0.53 9.30
N LEU A 154 10.06 0.42 9.91
CA LEU A 154 8.98 0.13 10.85
C LEU A 154 7.83 -0.61 10.16
N LEU A 155 7.42 -0.18 8.96
CA LEU A 155 6.36 -0.83 8.19
C LEU A 155 6.74 -2.26 7.77
N ILE A 156 7.99 -2.48 7.36
CA ILE A 156 8.49 -3.84 7.06
C ILE A 156 8.48 -4.71 8.32
N GLY A 157 8.87 -4.17 9.47
CA GLY A 157 8.82 -4.89 10.75
C GLY A 157 7.40 -5.33 11.10
N LEU A 158 6.42 -4.43 10.94
CA LEU A 158 5.00 -4.74 11.15
C LEU A 158 4.46 -5.76 10.15
N ALA A 159 4.87 -5.69 8.88
CA ALA A 159 4.44 -6.67 7.87
C ALA A 159 4.94 -8.08 8.19
N ASN A 160 6.17 -8.21 8.69
CA ASN A 160 6.70 -9.50 9.13
C ASN A 160 5.98 -10.06 10.36
N LEU A 161 5.45 -9.20 11.23
CA LEU A 161 4.59 -9.63 12.34
C LEU A 161 3.24 -10.14 11.80
N SER A 162 2.64 -9.42 10.86
CA SER A 162 1.35 -9.78 10.24
C SER A 162 1.41 -11.03 9.38
N ASN A 163 2.53 -11.35 8.73
CA ASN A 163 2.68 -12.58 7.93
C ASN A 163 2.58 -13.86 8.77
N ASN A 164 2.74 -13.73 10.09
CA ASN A 164 2.55 -14.81 11.04
C ASN A 164 1.14 -14.77 11.65
N LEU A 165 0.17 -14.04 11.10
CA LEU A 165 -1.21 -14.09 11.57
C LEU A 165 -2.06 -14.83 10.53
N ASP A 166 -2.99 -15.65 11.00
CA ASP A 166 -4.03 -16.25 10.15
C ASP A 166 -5.29 -15.38 10.26
N ASP A 167 -5.71 -14.76 9.15
CA ASP A 167 -6.89 -13.89 9.10
C ASP A 167 -8.17 -14.61 9.55
N ASP A 168 -8.24 -15.94 9.38
CA ASP A 168 -9.40 -16.73 9.79
C ASP A 168 -9.52 -16.84 11.32
N LEU A 169 -8.40 -16.72 12.04
CA LEU A 169 -8.33 -16.70 13.50
C LEU A 169 -8.68 -15.35 14.11
N ILE A 170 -8.59 -14.25 13.37
CA ILE A 170 -8.84 -12.91 13.92
C ILE A 170 -10.30 -12.78 14.38
N GLY A 171 -10.47 -12.39 15.63
CA GLY A 171 -11.76 -12.15 16.26
C GLY A 171 -11.91 -12.83 17.63
N THR A 172 -13.13 -12.76 18.16
CA THR A 172 -13.48 -13.36 19.44
C THR A 172 -14.02 -14.77 19.25
N TRP A 173 -13.58 -15.67 20.10
CA TRP A 173 -13.90 -17.08 20.16
C TRP A 173 -14.36 -17.41 21.57
N THR A 174 -15.50 -18.07 21.71
CA THR A 174 -16.10 -18.34 23.03
C THR A 174 -16.47 -19.80 23.17
N ASN A 175 -16.36 -20.29 24.40
CA ASN A 175 -17.01 -21.51 24.84
C ASN A 175 -17.73 -21.19 26.18
N PRO A 176 -18.41 -22.15 26.81
CA PRO A 176 -19.20 -21.86 28.01
C PRO A 176 -18.39 -21.44 29.24
N VAL A 177 -17.06 -21.66 29.22
CA VAL A 177 -16.17 -21.44 30.37
C VAL A 177 -15.12 -20.36 30.12
N ASP A 178 -14.87 -19.99 28.87
CA ASP A 178 -13.76 -19.15 28.45
C ASP A 178 -14.09 -18.31 27.21
N GLU A 179 -13.40 -17.19 27.08
CA GLU A 179 -13.44 -16.26 25.95
C GLU A 179 -11.99 -15.94 25.55
N LEU A 180 -11.69 -16.12 24.27
CA LEU A 180 -10.38 -15.90 23.66
C LEU A 180 -10.56 -14.92 22.48
N SER A 181 -9.90 -13.78 22.53
CA SER A 181 -9.94 -12.77 21.47
C SER A 181 -8.55 -12.58 20.88
N LEU A 182 -8.43 -12.87 19.58
CA LEU A 182 -7.18 -12.78 18.83
C LEU A 182 -7.24 -11.52 17.95
N GLU A 183 -6.43 -10.51 18.30
CA GLU A 183 -6.42 -9.24 17.59
C GLU A 183 -5.45 -9.24 16.39
N SER A 184 -5.76 -8.43 15.38
CA SER A 184 -4.95 -8.29 14.14
C SER A 184 -3.55 -7.71 14.36
N ASN A 185 -3.27 -7.16 15.53
CA ASN A 185 -1.96 -6.65 15.94
C ASN A 185 -1.09 -7.74 16.61
N GLY A 186 -1.63 -8.96 16.81
CA GLY A 186 -0.98 -10.04 17.54
C GLY A 186 -1.21 -10.01 19.05
N ASP A 187 -2.06 -9.12 19.58
CA ASP A 187 -2.44 -9.09 20.99
C ASP A 187 -3.54 -10.13 21.26
N VAL A 188 -3.55 -10.66 22.49
CA VAL A 188 -4.57 -11.61 22.98
C VAL A 188 -5.31 -10.98 24.15
N ASP A 189 -6.63 -11.10 24.15
CA ASP A 189 -7.48 -10.82 25.32
C ASP A 189 -8.25 -12.10 25.64
N GLU A 190 -7.96 -12.70 26.79
CA GLU A 190 -8.60 -13.94 27.22
C GLU A 190 -9.07 -13.86 28.68
N SER A 191 -10.03 -14.71 29.05
CA SER A 191 -10.74 -14.57 30.33
C SER A 191 -9.85 -14.68 31.58
N THR A 192 -8.69 -15.34 31.46
CA THR A 192 -7.69 -15.45 32.53
C THR A 192 -6.56 -14.42 32.48
N ASP A 193 -6.47 -13.61 31.42
CA ASP A 193 -5.41 -12.61 31.20
C ASP A 193 -3.98 -13.21 31.31
N THR A 194 -3.85 -14.48 30.90
CA THR A 194 -2.60 -15.25 30.95
C THR A 194 -1.74 -14.97 29.73
N PHE A 195 -2.35 -14.96 28.55
CA PHE A 195 -1.65 -14.74 27.29
C PHE A 195 -1.69 -13.27 26.89
N ASN A 196 -0.53 -12.75 26.46
CA ASN A 196 -0.43 -11.36 26.01
C ASN A 196 -0.24 -11.23 24.50
N LYS A 197 0.19 -12.30 23.81
CA LYS A 197 0.44 -12.29 22.38
C LYS A 197 0.15 -13.62 21.69
N TRP A 198 -0.16 -13.53 20.41
CA TRP A 198 -0.29 -14.67 19.52
C TRP A 198 0.33 -14.45 18.15
N TYR A 199 0.74 -15.55 17.53
CA TYR A 199 1.17 -15.63 16.14
C TYR A 199 1.19 -17.08 15.67
N ILE A 200 1.46 -17.29 14.39
CA ILE A 200 1.58 -18.57 13.72
C ILE A 200 3.06 -18.82 13.44
N GLU A 201 3.56 -19.95 13.90
CA GLU A 201 4.90 -20.41 13.59
C GLU A 201 4.85 -21.86 13.11
N TYR A 202 5.44 -22.13 11.95
CA TYR A 202 5.43 -23.46 11.30
C TYR A 202 4.03 -24.09 11.15
N GLY A 203 2.99 -23.26 11.01
CA GLY A 203 1.60 -23.71 10.87
C GLY A 203 0.89 -24.04 12.18
N ASN A 204 1.49 -23.73 13.33
CA ASN A 204 0.88 -23.88 14.65
C ASN A 204 0.59 -22.51 15.26
N LEU A 205 -0.44 -22.43 16.11
CA LEU A 205 -0.75 -21.23 16.88
C LEU A 205 0.17 -21.19 18.10
N ILE A 206 0.85 -20.07 18.28
CA ILE A 206 1.70 -19.79 19.43
C ILE A 206 0.98 -18.76 20.29
N LEU A 207 0.85 -19.03 21.59
CA LEU A 207 0.39 -18.07 22.59
C LEU A 207 1.53 -17.80 23.58
N GLU A 208 1.85 -16.53 23.84
CA GLU A 208 2.92 -16.12 24.75
C GLU A 208 2.37 -15.67 26.12
N GLU A 209 3.01 -16.15 27.18
CA GLU A 209 2.82 -15.74 28.58
C GLU A 209 4.17 -15.27 29.11
N ASP A 210 4.36 -13.95 29.26
CA ASP A 210 5.64 -13.34 29.66
C ASP A 210 6.86 -13.84 28.86
N ASP A 211 7.68 -14.72 29.45
CA ASP A 211 8.89 -15.31 28.86
C ASP A 211 8.66 -16.75 28.34
N TYR A 212 7.43 -17.25 28.40
CA TYR A 212 7.04 -18.59 27.97
C TYR A 212 6.15 -18.52 26.73
N TYR A 213 6.22 -19.57 25.92
CA TYR A 213 5.36 -19.75 24.75
C TYR A 213 4.75 -21.15 24.79
N TYR A 214 3.51 -21.23 24.34
CA TYR A 214 2.74 -22.46 24.26
C TYR A 214 2.35 -22.69 22.80
N THR A 215 2.63 -23.89 22.30
CA THR A 215 2.37 -24.25 20.91
C THR A 215 1.11 -25.09 20.83
N PHE A 216 0.21 -24.70 19.94
CA PHE A 216 -1.05 -25.36 19.71
C PHE A 216 -1.21 -25.73 18.25
N LYS A 217 -1.65 -26.97 18.01
CA LYS A 217 -2.25 -27.32 16.74
C LYS A 217 -3.65 -26.71 16.68
N TYR A 218 -3.96 -26.04 15.59
CA TYR A 218 -5.28 -25.48 15.39
C TYR A 218 -5.89 -25.86 14.04
N GLN A 219 -7.20 -25.73 13.93
CA GLN A 219 -7.93 -25.74 12.67
C GLN A 219 -9.25 -25.02 12.86
N VAL A 220 -9.58 -24.14 11.91
CA VAL A 220 -10.90 -23.51 11.82
C VAL A 220 -11.75 -24.33 10.85
N VAL A 221 -12.96 -24.72 11.27
CA VAL A 221 -13.97 -25.34 10.42
C VAL A 221 -15.27 -24.57 10.60
N ASP A 222 -15.71 -23.89 9.55
CA ASP A 222 -16.82 -22.93 9.56
C ASP A 222 -16.66 -21.86 10.67
N ASP A 223 -17.45 -21.98 11.74
CA ASP A 223 -17.49 -21.10 12.89
C ASP A 223 -16.89 -21.72 14.15
N ILE A 224 -16.20 -22.86 14.03
CA ILE A 224 -15.55 -23.58 15.12
C ILE A 224 -14.03 -23.47 15.00
N LEU A 225 -13.37 -23.01 16.06
CA LEU A 225 -11.93 -23.10 16.24
C LEU A 225 -11.61 -24.31 17.13
N PHE A 226 -10.90 -25.28 16.57
CA PHE A 226 -10.33 -26.40 17.32
C PHE A 226 -8.88 -26.10 17.67
N LEU A 227 -8.52 -26.35 18.93
CA LEU A 227 -7.19 -26.07 19.48
C LEU A 227 -6.73 -27.27 20.32
N ALA A 228 -5.52 -27.79 20.11
CA ALA A 228 -4.95 -28.82 20.96
C ALA A 228 -3.47 -28.53 21.25
N PRO A 229 -3.02 -28.62 22.52
CA PRO A 229 -1.63 -28.36 22.86
C PRO A 229 -0.68 -29.40 22.24
N ILE A 230 0.53 -28.96 21.93
CA ILE A 230 1.63 -29.80 21.43
C ILE A 230 2.64 -29.99 22.57
N ASP A 231 2.98 -31.25 22.87
CA ASP A 231 3.99 -31.60 23.86
C ASP A 231 5.41 -31.44 23.29
N ASN A 232 6.41 -31.52 24.15
CA ASN A 232 7.83 -31.33 23.85
C ASN A 232 8.42 -32.35 22.85
N ASP A 233 7.69 -33.44 22.57
CA ASP A 233 8.06 -34.45 21.58
C ASP A 233 7.33 -34.27 20.23
N ASP A 234 6.74 -33.09 20.01
CA ASP A 234 5.89 -32.72 18.87
C ASP A 234 4.59 -33.53 18.75
N SER A 235 4.19 -34.25 19.80
CA SER A 235 2.92 -34.97 19.83
C SER A 235 1.75 -34.04 20.18
N VAL A 236 0.62 -34.23 19.48
CA VAL A 236 -0.61 -33.47 19.76
C VAL A 236 -1.37 -34.15 20.88
N LEU A 237 -1.64 -33.41 21.96
CA LEU A 237 -2.42 -33.87 23.12
C LEU A 237 -3.91 -33.84 22.77
N LYS A 238 -4.37 -34.88 22.07
CA LYS A 238 -5.73 -34.94 21.50
C LYS A 238 -6.85 -34.84 22.53
N GLU A 239 -6.63 -35.39 23.72
CA GLU A 239 -7.58 -35.43 24.84
C GLU A 239 -7.70 -34.07 25.54
N GLU A 240 -6.72 -33.18 25.33
CA GLU A 240 -6.75 -31.80 25.83
C GLU A 240 -7.22 -30.83 24.73
N CYS A 241 -7.95 -31.33 23.73
CA CYS A 241 -8.48 -30.47 22.69
C CYS A 241 -9.60 -29.58 23.25
N ILE A 242 -9.59 -28.32 22.86
CA ILE A 242 -10.60 -27.33 23.19
C ILE A 242 -11.24 -26.86 21.89
N ALA A 243 -12.56 -26.70 21.90
CA ALA A 243 -13.28 -26.06 20.82
C ALA A 243 -13.87 -24.73 21.28
N TYR A 244 -13.86 -23.74 20.39
CA TYR A 244 -14.52 -22.46 20.57
C TYR A 244 -15.43 -22.16 19.39
N LEU A 245 -16.52 -21.45 19.63
CA LEU A 245 -17.39 -20.92 18.59
C LEU A 245 -17.09 -19.43 18.35
N LYS A 246 -17.23 -18.99 17.10
CA LYS A 246 -16.99 -17.60 16.74
C LYS A 246 -18.01 -16.65 17.37
N GLY A 247 -17.51 -15.53 17.89
CA GLY A 247 -18.32 -14.50 18.56
C GLY A 247 -18.97 -14.99 19.85
N ASP A 248 -20.19 -14.52 20.14
CA ASP A 248 -20.92 -14.85 21.37
C ASP A 248 -21.65 -16.20 21.33
N ALA A 249 -21.56 -16.94 20.23
CA ALA A 249 -22.34 -18.17 20.02
C ALA A 249 -22.02 -19.27 21.04
N GLY A 250 -20.77 -19.35 21.49
CA GLY A 250 -20.29 -20.36 22.43
C GLY A 250 -20.55 -20.07 23.90
N LYS A 251 -21.04 -18.87 24.25
CA LYS A 251 -21.23 -18.45 25.66
C LYS A 251 -22.28 -19.27 26.43
N THR A 252 -23.14 -20.02 25.74
CA THR A 252 -24.18 -20.83 26.40
C THR A 252 -23.96 -22.30 26.13
N ASN A 253 -24.07 -23.13 27.19
CA ASN A 253 -23.93 -24.59 27.08
C ASN A 253 -24.84 -25.20 26.01
N SER A 254 -26.09 -24.73 25.87
CA SER A 254 -27.01 -25.28 24.87
C SER A 254 -26.53 -24.99 23.44
N ALA A 255 -26.19 -23.74 23.12
CA ALA A 255 -25.77 -23.38 21.77
C ALA A 255 -24.41 -24.00 21.41
N TYR A 256 -23.49 -24.06 22.38
CA TYR A 256 -22.22 -24.75 22.24
C TYR A 256 -22.43 -26.24 21.94
N ASN A 257 -23.13 -26.97 22.82
CA ASN A 257 -23.34 -28.41 22.66
C ASN A 257 -24.08 -28.74 21.36
N ASP A 258 -25.15 -28.01 21.03
CA ASP A 258 -25.91 -28.26 19.79
C ASP A 258 -25.02 -28.13 18.54
N ARG A 259 -24.11 -27.14 18.51
CA ARG A 259 -23.22 -26.91 17.37
C ARG A 259 -22.08 -27.93 17.30
N ILE A 260 -21.52 -28.30 18.44
CA ILE A 260 -20.50 -29.34 18.58
C ILE A 260 -21.04 -30.69 18.13
N GLU A 261 -22.23 -31.10 18.60
CA GLU A 261 -22.89 -32.34 18.18
C GLU A 261 -23.18 -32.36 16.66
N ASP A 262 -23.58 -31.24 16.07
CA ASP A 262 -23.79 -31.12 14.63
C ASP A 262 -22.48 -31.36 13.84
N ALA A 263 -21.39 -30.72 14.27
CA ALA A 263 -20.05 -30.89 13.68
C ALA A 263 -19.50 -32.32 13.85
N GLU A 264 -19.79 -33.00 14.95
CA GLU A 264 -19.43 -34.41 15.10
C GLU A 264 -20.21 -35.29 14.12
N SER A 265 -21.50 -35.01 13.94
CA SER A 265 -22.40 -35.81 13.12
C SER A 265 -22.14 -35.67 11.61
N ASN A 266 -21.67 -34.50 11.18
CA ASN A 266 -21.42 -34.19 9.77
C ASN A 266 -19.96 -34.47 9.32
N GLY A 267 -19.07 -34.79 10.28
CA GLY A 267 -17.68 -35.15 10.03
C GLY A 267 -16.70 -33.97 10.01
N ASP A 268 -17.10 -32.81 10.53
CA ASP A 268 -16.28 -31.59 10.61
C ASP A 268 -15.24 -31.64 11.74
N PHE A 269 -15.29 -32.67 12.59
CA PHE A 269 -14.32 -32.88 13.66
C PHE A 269 -12.95 -33.34 13.15
N PRO A 270 -11.87 -32.61 13.46
CA PRO A 270 -10.53 -33.05 13.12
C PRO A 270 -10.15 -34.36 13.82
N SER A 271 -9.56 -35.32 13.12
CA SER A 271 -9.18 -36.63 13.67
C SER A 271 -8.12 -36.59 14.81
N TRP A 272 -7.58 -35.41 15.09
CA TRP A 272 -6.59 -35.14 16.11
C TRP A 272 -7.17 -34.36 17.30
N CYS A 273 -8.44 -34.00 17.27
CA CYS A 273 -9.12 -33.29 18.34
C CYS A 273 -10.21 -34.19 18.96
N GLN A 274 -10.16 -34.37 20.27
CA GLN A 274 -11.17 -35.07 21.05
C GLN A 274 -11.48 -34.22 22.28
N PRO A 275 -12.36 -33.20 22.16
CA PRO A 275 -12.72 -32.38 23.30
C PRO A 275 -13.51 -33.23 24.31
N GLU A 276 -13.20 -33.07 25.59
CA GLU A 276 -13.94 -33.71 26.69
C GLU A 276 -15.35 -33.14 26.90
#